data_AF-A0A947K3Z5-F1
#
_entry.id   AF-A0A947K3Z5-F1
#
_cell.length_a   1.000
_cell.length_b   1.000
_cell.length_c   1.000
_cell.angle_alpha   90.00
_cell.angle_beta   90.00
_cell.angle_gamma   90.00
#
_symmetry.space_group_name_H-M   'P 1'
#
loop_
_entity.id
_entity.type
_entity.pdbx_description
1 polymer ?
#
loop_
_entity_poly.entity_id
_entity_poly.type
_entity_poly.pdbx_seq_one_letter_code
_entity_poly.pdbx_strand_id
1 'polypeptide(L)'
;MKIQSIDPATGRRISSAKGSNSGTSLDFRYLLESQLSQTIETAPVSSPVPVAPSTEAGMSSVRVEGLTLTETILDTLEKYGSALSNTTLEISDLEPYVSALEEETLAMLEIRSHLAPEDSLGQLLDRVASLSYMESVKYRRGDYSA
;
A
#
# COMPACT_ATOMS: atom_id res chain seq x y z
N MET A 1 -49.15 -11.05 -21.29
CA MET A 1 -48.56 -11.64 -22.51
C MET A 1 -48.33 -10.52 -23.51
N LYS A 2 -47.08 -10.22 -23.88
CA LYS A 2 -46.70 -9.17 -24.83
C LYS A 2 -46.10 -9.83 -26.07
N ILE A 3 -46.61 -9.43 -27.22
CA ILE A 3 -46.47 -10.06 -28.52
C ILE A 3 -45.14 -9.58 -29.14
N GLN A 4 -44.28 -10.51 -29.56
CA GLN A 4 -42.99 -10.21 -30.20
C GLN A 4 -43.23 -9.97 -31.70
N SER A 5 -42.88 -8.77 -32.20
CA SER A 5 -42.76 -8.53 -33.65
C SER A 5 -41.45 -9.11 -34.16
N ILE A 6 -41.52 -9.86 -35.26
CA ILE A 6 -40.41 -10.48 -35.97
C ILE A 6 -40.39 -9.87 -37.37
N ASP A 7 -39.32 -9.13 -37.71
CA ASP A 7 -39.08 -8.67 -39.08
C ASP A 7 -38.46 -9.81 -39.91
N PRO A 8 -38.97 -10.11 -41.12
CA PRO A 8 -38.63 -11.34 -41.85
C PRO A 8 -37.38 -11.25 -42.76
N ALA A 9 -36.58 -10.18 -42.73
CA ALA A 9 -35.47 -10.00 -43.69
C ALA A 9 -34.08 -10.44 -43.19
N THR A 10 -33.89 -10.67 -41.88
CA THR A 10 -32.57 -11.06 -41.36
C THR A 10 -32.74 -11.83 -40.05
N GLY A 11 -32.71 -13.16 -40.12
CA GLY A 11 -32.88 -14.09 -38.99
C GLY A 11 -31.75 -14.06 -37.96
N ARG A 12 -31.43 -12.88 -37.41
CA ARG A 12 -30.44 -12.72 -36.34
C ARG A 12 -31.12 -12.19 -35.09
N ARG A 13 -31.22 -13.05 -34.08
CA ARG A 13 -31.71 -12.74 -32.73
C ARG A 13 -30.84 -11.62 -32.14
N ILE A 14 -31.44 -10.46 -31.88
CA ILE A 14 -30.79 -9.38 -31.14
C ILE A 14 -31.05 -9.64 -29.65
N SER A 15 -30.18 -10.41 -29.02
CA SER A 15 -30.16 -10.50 -27.56
C SER A 15 -29.65 -9.18 -27.00
N SER A 16 -30.47 -8.56 -26.17
CA SER A 16 -30.14 -7.47 -25.25
C SER A 16 -28.83 -7.78 -24.48
N ALA A 17 -27.71 -7.23 -24.96
CA ALA A 17 -26.47 -7.18 -24.20
C ALA A 17 -26.51 -5.95 -23.30
N LYS A 18 -26.79 -6.25 -22.02
CA LYS A 18 -26.54 -5.43 -20.84
C LYS A 18 -25.24 -4.64 -21.01
N GLY A 19 -25.33 -3.31 -20.96
CA GLY A 19 -24.17 -2.42 -20.88
C GLY A 19 -23.31 -2.81 -19.69
N SER A 20 -22.13 -3.36 -19.99
CA SER A 20 -21.07 -3.60 -19.04
C SER A 20 -20.42 -2.27 -18.68
N ASN A 21 -20.30 -2.03 -17.38
CA ASN A 21 -19.38 -1.09 -16.79
C ASN A 21 -17.93 -1.30 -17.26
N SER A 22 -17.11 -0.33 -16.88
CA SER A 22 -15.65 -0.27 -16.96
C SER A 22 -15.21 0.38 -18.27
N GLY A 23 -14.96 1.69 -18.26
CA GLY A 23 -13.85 2.24 -17.51
C GLY A 23 -12.65 2.16 -18.45
N THR A 24 -12.20 3.32 -18.92
CA THR A 24 -10.98 3.50 -19.70
C THR A 24 -9.79 2.92 -18.95
N SER A 25 -9.62 1.61 -19.07
CA SER A 25 -8.36 0.91 -18.91
C SER A 25 -7.47 1.41 -20.03
N LEU A 26 -6.72 2.47 -19.77
CA LEU A 26 -5.41 2.60 -20.40
C LEU A 26 -4.71 1.29 -20.09
N ASP A 27 -4.68 0.41 -21.09
CA ASP A 27 -4.31 -0.98 -20.91
C ASP A 27 -2.92 -1.05 -20.31
N PHE A 28 -2.83 -1.59 -19.10
CA PHE A 28 -1.61 -1.75 -18.32
C PHE A 28 -0.46 -2.41 -19.13
N ARG A 29 -0.82 -3.22 -20.14
CA ARG A 29 0.13 -3.78 -21.11
C ARG A 29 0.91 -2.70 -21.87
N TYR A 30 0.26 -1.61 -22.28
CA TYR A 30 0.89 -0.49 -22.97
C TYR A 30 1.90 0.24 -22.07
N LEU A 31 1.56 0.41 -20.78
CA LEU A 31 2.47 1.00 -19.80
C LEU A 31 3.70 0.11 -19.56
N LEU A 32 3.51 -1.20 -19.42
CA LEU A 32 4.63 -2.15 -19.27
C LEU A 32 5.54 -2.20 -20.49
N GLU A 33 4.97 -2.18 -21.69
CA GLU A 33 5.73 -2.22 -22.94
C GLU A 33 6.55 -0.93 -23.12
N SER A 34 6.00 0.23 -22.76
CA SER A 34 6.73 1.51 -22.78
C SER A 34 7.91 1.55 -21.80
N GLN A 35 7.76 0.95 -20.62
CA GLN A 35 8.82 0.84 -19.60
C GLN A 35 9.93 -0.12 -20.04
N LEU A 36 9.55 -1.25 -20.66
CA LEU A 36 10.51 -2.23 -21.15
C LEU A 36 11.38 -1.67 -22.29
N SER A 37 10.78 -0.90 -23.21
CA SER A 37 11.51 -0.28 -24.32
C SER A 37 12.46 0.85 -23.87
N GLN A 38 12.14 1.60 -22.81
CA GLN A 38 13.05 2.63 -22.28
C GLN A 38 14.32 2.06 -21.63
N THR A 39 14.31 0.79 -21.21
CA THR A 39 15.44 0.20 -20.48
C THR A 39 16.55 -0.35 -21.40
N ILE A 40 16.29 -0.51 -22.71
CA ILE A 40 17.23 -1.19 -23.63
C ILE A 40 18.06 -0.20 -24.47
N GLU A 41 17.69 1.08 -24.51
CA GLU A 41 18.37 2.08 -25.33
C GLU A 41 19.32 2.95 -24.50
N THR A 42 20.44 2.38 -24.02
CA THR A 42 21.63 3.17 -23.67
C THR A 42 22.88 2.29 -23.60
N ALA A 43 23.63 2.26 -24.71
CA ALA A 43 25.04 1.90 -24.75
C ALA A 43 25.73 2.83 -25.77
N PRO A 44 27.07 2.96 -25.75
CA PRO A 44 27.90 3.56 -24.71
C PRO A 44 28.69 4.76 -25.28
N VAL A 45 28.86 5.85 -24.53
CA VAL A 45 29.86 6.88 -24.88
C VAL A 45 30.72 7.25 -23.67
N SER A 46 32.01 6.95 -23.84
CA SER A 46 33.12 7.31 -22.98
C SER A 46 33.26 8.84 -22.90
N SER A 47 33.17 9.38 -21.69
CA SER A 47 33.78 10.65 -21.26
C SER A 47 33.80 10.69 -19.72
N PRO A 48 34.83 11.24 -19.08
CA PRO A 48 34.97 11.22 -17.64
C PRO A 48 33.91 12.13 -17.02
N VAL A 49 32.89 11.51 -16.42
CA VAL A 49 31.87 12.20 -15.63
C VAL A 49 32.54 12.71 -14.34
N PRO A 50 32.39 13.99 -13.97
CA PRO A 50 32.80 14.45 -12.66
C PRO A 50 31.99 13.67 -11.61
N VAL A 51 32.69 13.02 -10.68
CA VAL A 51 32.11 12.36 -9.51
C VAL A 51 31.20 13.34 -8.78
N ALA A 52 29.89 13.19 -9.00
CA ALA A 52 28.89 13.81 -8.16
C ALA A 52 29.03 13.22 -6.74
N PRO A 53 28.95 14.04 -5.69
CA PRO A 53 29.02 13.53 -4.32
C PRO A 53 27.88 12.54 -4.09
N SER A 54 28.22 11.34 -3.63
CA SER A 54 27.31 10.26 -3.32
C SER A 54 26.17 10.72 -2.40
N THR A 55 24.94 10.70 -2.92
CA THR A 55 23.68 10.82 -2.15
C THR A 55 23.40 9.59 -1.26
N GLU A 56 24.42 8.76 -1.00
CA GLU A 56 24.30 7.53 -0.21
C GLU A 56 24.14 7.81 1.28
N ALA A 57 24.69 8.92 1.78
CA ALA A 57 24.62 9.29 3.20
C ALA A 57 23.20 9.69 3.66
N GLY A 58 22.36 10.22 2.76
CA GLY A 58 20.95 10.53 3.06
C GLY A 58 20.05 9.31 3.00
N MET A 59 20.36 8.33 2.14
CA MET A 59 19.60 7.09 2.07
C MET A 59 19.87 6.16 3.26
N SER A 60 21.08 6.18 3.80
CA SER A 60 21.40 5.39 5.00
C SER A 60 20.71 5.93 6.26
N SER A 61 20.58 7.26 6.40
CA SER A 61 19.85 7.85 7.53
C SER A 61 18.36 7.52 7.50
N VAL A 62 17.72 7.63 6.33
CA VAL A 62 16.29 7.27 6.14
C VAL A 62 16.05 5.79 6.42
N ARG A 63 16.99 4.90 6.04
CA ARG A 63 16.90 3.47 6.36
C ARG A 63 16.99 3.21 7.87
N VAL A 64 17.92 3.87 8.57
CA VAL A 64 18.07 3.73 10.02
C VAL A 64 16.81 4.24 10.73
N GLU A 65 16.29 5.39 10.30
CA GLU A 65 15.05 5.96 10.82
C GLU A 65 13.85 5.01 10.64
N GLY A 66 13.69 4.45 9.43
CA GLY A 66 12.66 3.45 9.15
C GLY A 66 12.76 2.20 10.03
N LEU A 67 13.98 1.72 10.29
CA LEU A 67 14.21 0.60 11.20
C LEU A 67 13.88 0.94 12.65
N THR A 68 14.32 2.10 13.15
CA THR A 68 14.00 2.55 14.51
C THR A 68 12.51 2.78 14.71
N LEU A 69 11.82 3.31 13.69
CA LEU A 69 10.37 3.48 13.73
C LEU A 69 9.66 2.12 13.72
N THR A 70 10.17 1.15 12.96
CA THR A 70 9.64 -0.23 12.97
C THR A 70 9.74 -0.87 14.34
N GLU A 71 10.90 -0.73 15.00
CA GLU A 71 11.11 -1.24 16.35
C GLU A 71 10.13 -0.58 17.34
N THR A 72 9.95 0.74 17.22
CA THR A 72 9.01 1.49 18.07
C THR A 72 7.57 0.99 17.90
N ILE A 73 7.10 0.80 16.65
CA ILE A 73 5.75 0.26 16.40
C ILE A 73 5.61 -1.15 16.96
N LEU A 74 6.62 -2.00 16.81
CA LEU A 74 6.58 -3.37 17.34
C LEU A 74 6.50 -3.38 18.87
N ASP A 75 7.27 -2.52 19.55
CA ASP A 75 7.20 -2.31 21.00
C ASP A 75 5.80 -1.82 21.43
N THR A 76 5.22 -0.88 20.67
CA THR A 76 3.87 -0.36 20.93
C THR A 76 2.82 -1.46 20.75
N LEU A 77 2.94 -2.29 19.72
CA LEU A 77 2.06 -3.45 19.48
C LEU A 77 2.20 -4.52 20.56
N GLU A 78 3.41 -4.79 21.06
CA GLU A 78 3.64 -5.75 22.14
C GLU A 78 3.03 -5.26 23.46
N LYS A 79 3.22 -3.97 23.78
CA LYS A 79 2.58 -3.34 24.94
C LYS A 79 1.06 -3.34 24.81
N TYR A 80 0.54 -3.03 23.63
CA TYR A 80 -0.89 -3.07 23.32
C TYR A 80 -1.47 -4.48 23.48
N GLY A 81 -0.80 -5.50 22.95
CA GLY A 81 -1.21 -6.91 23.12
C GLY A 81 -1.13 -7.39 24.58
N SER A 82 -0.13 -6.93 25.32
CA SER A 82 -0.01 -7.21 26.76
C SER A 82 -1.13 -6.55 27.57
N ALA A 83 -1.50 -5.31 27.21
CA ALA A 83 -2.61 -4.60 27.83
C ALA A 83 -3.97 -5.25 27.50
N LEU A 84 -4.17 -5.71 26.25
CA LEU A 84 -5.34 -6.49 25.85
C LEU A 84 -5.47 -7.83 26.61
N SER A 85 -4.34 -8.45 26.95
CA SER A 85 -4.33 -9.70 27.71
C SER A 85 -4.69 -9.49 29.19
N ASN A 86 -4.68 -8.24 29.66
CA ASN A 86 -4.97 -7.91 31.04
C ASN A 86 -6.45 -7.50 31.21
N THR A 87 -7.25 -8.41 31.77
CA THR A 87 -8.69 -8.22 32.00
C THR A 87 -9.02 -7.16 33.07
N THR A 88 -8.01 -6.56 33.70
CA THR A 88 -8.21 -5.51 34.72
C THR A 88 -8.09 -4.10 34.17
N LEU A 89 -7.61 -3.92 32.92
CA LEU A 89 -7.52 -2.61 32.28
C LEU A 89 -8.83 -2.26 31.59
N GLU A 90 -9.24 -0.99 31.68
CA GLU A 90 -10.37 -0.51 30.89
C GLU A 90 -9.93 -0.30 29.44
N ILE A 91 -10.87 -0.47 28.52
CA ILE A 91 -10.62 -0.27 27.08
C ILE A 91 -10.19 1.18 26.79
N SER A 92 -10.59 2.15 27.62
CA SER A 92 -10.10 3.53 27.56
C SER A 92 -8.60 3.66 27.80
N ASP A 93 -8.00 2.76 28.56
CA ASP A 93 -6.56 2.78 28.86
C ASP A 93 -5.73 2.32 27.65
N LEU A 94 -6.38 1.73 26.64
CA LEU A 94 -5.75 1.32 25.38
C LEU A 94 -5.70 2.44 24.33
N GLU A 95 -6.50 3.49 24.51
CA GLU A 95 -6.59 4.66 23.62
C GLU A 95 -5.23 5.31 23.32
N PRO A 96 -4.33 5.55 24.31
CA PRO A 96 -3.02 6.14 24.03
C PRO A 96 -2.14 5.26 23.14
N TYR A 97 -2.21 3.93 23.27
CA TYR A 97 -1.45 3.02 22.41
C TYR A 97 -1.97 3.03 20.98
N VAL A 98 -3.30 3.12 20.81
CA VAL A 98 -3.92 3.14 19.48
C VAL A 98 -3.64 4.46 18.77
N SER A 99 -3.71 5.58 19.49
CA SER A 99 -3.33 6.89 18.95
C SER A 99 -1.86 6.94 18.55
N ALA A 100 -0.97 6.32 19.35
CA ALA A 100 0.45 6.17 18.97
C ALA A 100 0.62 5.31 17.70
N LEU A 101 -0.07 4.17 17.59
CA LEU A 101 -0.03 3.33 16.39
C LEU A 101 -0.51 4.06 15.14
N GLU A 102 -1.57 4.86 15.25
CA GLU A 102 -2.08 5.71 14.15
C GLU A 102 -1.03 6.75 13.71
N GLU A 103 -0.41 7.47 14.64
CA GLU A 103 0.64 8.44 14.34
C GLU A 103 1.89 7.80 13.71
N GLU A 104 2.37 6.70 14.32
CA GLU A 104 3.55 5.98 13.86
C GLU A 104 3.33 5.34 12.47
N THR A 105 2.11 4.90 12.13
CA THR A 105 1.81 4.41 10.77
C THR A 105 1.89 5.49 9.71
N LEU A 106 1.48 6.72 10.03
CA LEU A 106 1.57 7.85 9.10
C LEU A 106 3.04 8.21 8.85
N ALA A 107 3.85 8.28 9.91
CA ALA A 107 5.30 8.49 9.80
C ALA A 107 5.98 7.37 8.99
N MET A 108 5.53 6.13 9.14
CA MET A 108 6.07 4.98 8.41
C MET A 108 5.73 5.02 6.91
N LEU A 109 4.54 5.49 6.55
CA LEU A 109 4.14 5.71 5.16
C LEU A 109 4.92 6.86 4.50
N GLU A 110 5.26 7.89 5.28
CA GLU A 110 6.12 8.98 4.81
C GLU A 110 7.53 8.47 4.48
N ILE A 111 8.16 7.71 5.38
CA ILE A 111 9.47 7.08 5.13
C ILE A 111 9.42 6.14 3.93
N ARG A 112 8.34 5.36 3.80
CA ARG A 112 8.13 4.49 2.63
C ARG A 112 8.09 5.27 1.32
N SER A 113 7.52 6.47 1.30
CA SER A 113 7.46 7.30 0.08
C SER A 113 8.84 7.71 -0.43
N HIS A 114 9.87 7.68 0.42
CA HIS A 114 11.26 7.98 0.08
C HIS A 114 12.07 6.75 -0.36
N LEU A 115 11.52 5.54 -0.21
CA LEU A 115 12.19 4.29 -0.57
C LEU A 115 11.82 3.84 -1.98
N ALA A 116 12.72 3.10 -2.61
CA ALA A 116 12.43 2.48 -3.90
C ALA A 116 11.33 1.41 -3.75
N PRO A 117 10.44 1.24 -4.74
CA PRO A 117 9.32 0.31 -4.65
C PRO A 117 9.74 -1.17 -4.49
N GLU A 118 10.94 -1.52 -4.94
CA GLU A 118 11.52 -2.87 -4.82
C GLU A 118 12.41 -3.05 -3.58
N ASP A 119 12.48 -2.05 -2.68
CA ASP A 119 13.32 -2.13 -1.49
C ASP A 119 12.72 -3.10 -0.45
N SER A 120 13.56 -3.98 0.09
CA SER A 120 13.16 -4.95 1.12
C SER A 120 12.72 -4.26 2.42
N LEU A 121 13.30 -3.09 2.73
CA LEU A 121 12.86 -2.27 3.85
C LEU A 121 11.44 -1.74 3.61
N GLY A 122 11.13 -1.27 2.39
CA GLY A 122 9.80 -0.80 2.04
C GLY A 122 8.72 -1.87 2.24
N GLN A 123 9.01 -3.12 1.87
CA GLN A 123 8.11 -4.25 2.11
C GLN A 123 7.91 -4.56 3.60
N LEU A 124 8.94 -4.36 4.44
CA LEU A 124 8.82 -4.53 5.89
C LEU A 124 7.94 -3.44 6.49
N LEU A 125 8.21 -2.17 6.14
CA LEU A 125 7.41 -1.02 6.57
C LEU A 125 5.93 -1.20 6.20
N ASP A 126 5.65 -1.69 4.99
CA ASP A 126 4.28 -1.99 4.56
C ASP A 126 3.57 -3.01 5.44
N ARG A 127 4.23 -4.10 5.78
CA ARG A 127 3.64 -5.16 6.60
C ARG A 127 3.33 -4.66 8.00
N VAL A 128 4.28 -3.94 8.60
CA VAL A 128 4.16 -3.41 9.96
C VAL A 128 3.09 -2.32 10.01
N ALA A 129 3.08 -1.39 9.04
CA ALA A 129 2.05 -0.37 8.93
C ALA A 129 0.66 -0.98 8.72
N SER A 130 0.54 -2.01 7.88
CA SER A 130 -0.74 -2.70 7.65
C SER A 130 -1.26 -3.39 8.91
N LEU A 131 -0.38 -4.03 9.68
CA LEU A 131 -0.76 -4.71 10.92
C LEU A 131 -1.16 -3.70 11.99
N SER A 132 -0.37 -2.65 12.18
CA SER A 132 -0.68 -1.54 13.09
C SER A 132 -2.03 -0.90 12.76
N TYR A 133 -2.28 -0.58 11.49
CA TYR A 133 -3.56 -0.03 11.04
C TYR A 133 -4.73 -1.00 11.28
N MET A 134 -4.53 -2.30 11.07
CA MET A 134 -5.57 -3.28 11.35
C MET A 134 -5.92 -3.31 12.84
N GLU A 135 -4.92 -3.25 13.73
CA GLU A 135 -5.12 -3.25 15.18
C GLU A 135 -5.82 -1.98 15.67
N SER A 136 -5.45 -0.80 15.15
CA SER A 136 -6.15 0.45 15.47
C SER A 136 -7.61 0.42 15.00
N VAL A 137 -7.88 -0.09 13.79
CA VAL A 137 -9.25 -0.25 13.28
C VAL A 137 -10.08 -1.22 14.12
N LYS A 138 -9.51 -2.35 14.56
CA LYS A 138 -10.20 -3.30 15.46
C LYS A 138 -10.57 -2.64 16.78
N TYR A 139 -9.69 -1.82 17.34
CA TYR A 139 -9.98 -1.03 18.53
C TYR A 139 -11.12 -0.05 18.31
N ARG A 140 -11.06 0.78 17.25
CA ARG A 140 -12.11 1.76 16.94
C ARG A 140 -13.47 1.11 16.66
N ARG A 141 -13.48 -0.13 16.15
CA ARG A 141 -14.70 -0.93 15.94
C ARG A 141 -15.30 -1.47 17.24
N GLY A 142 -14.52 -1.49 18.33
CA GLY A 142 -14.94 -2.06 19.60
C GLY A 142 -14.82 -3.58 19.66
N ASP A 143 -13.98 -4.20 18.82
CA ASP A 143 -13.81 -5.68 18.84
C ASP A 143 -13.24 -6.19 20.17
N TYR A 144 -12.59 -5.31 20.93
CA TYR A 144 -11.98 -5.59 22.22
C TYR A 144 -12.91 -5.32 23.41
N SER A 145 -14.17 -4.95 23.17
CA SER A 145 -15.16 -4.66 24.22
C SER A 145 -16.04 -5.84 24.63
N ALA A 146 -15.56 -7.08 24.42
CA ALA A 146 -16.31 -8.31 24.70
C ALA A 146 -16.17 -8.79 26.15
#